data_AF-A0A9C5Z7Z7-F1
#
_entry.id   AF-A0A9C5Z7Z7-F1
#
_cell.length_a   1.000
_cell.length_b   1.000
_cell.length_c   1.000
_cell.angle_alpha   90.00
_cell.angle_beta   90.00
_cell.angle_gamma   90.00
#
_symmetry.space_group_name_H-M   'P 1'
#
loop_
_entity.id
_entity.type
_entity.pdbx_description
1 polymer ?
#
loop_
_entity_poly.entity_id
_entity_poly.type
_entity_poly.pdbx_seq_one_letter_code
_entity_poly.pdbx_strand_id
1 'polypeptide(L)'
;MMNRLCLIKYPNTLSLKNICFLESKNTSLLTYSRAWKSTKSTRKSTEAEAIEEPIPFFGSHASVWRAKATRSGGADEYLWYQPYVISGSLAIFLLYFCVFREESDIDQKLDGDLFQHVKGLEEVQLTMNYKYNKEHGLDTKDIEKRLKELGVNITELNAKSAVSN
;
A
#
# COMPACT_ATOMS: atom_id res chain seq x y z
N MET A 1 -56.12 -17.13 -19.60
CA MET A 1 -54.94 -18.02 -19.64
C MET A 1 -53.76 -17.28 -19.04
N MET A 2 -53.16 -17.86 -17.99
CA MET A 2 -52.15 -17.23 -17.13
C MET A 2 -50.72 -17.40 -17.66
N ASN A 3 -49.88 -16.40 -17.38
CA ASN A 3 -48.40 -16.43 -17.24
C ASN A 3 -47.58 -16.60 -18.54
N ARG A 4 -46.42 -15.94 -18.73
CA ARG A 4 -45.31 -15.83 -17.78
C ARG A 4 -44.53 -14.50 -17.93
N LEU A 5 -44.37 -13.79 -16.82
CA LEU A 5 -43.31 -12.80 -16.64
C LEU A 5 -41.97 -13.55 -16.51
N CYS A 6 -41.05 -13.35 -17.46
CA CYS A 6 -39.67 -13.78 -17.30
C CYS A 6 -38.93 -12.74 -16.46
N LEU A 7 -38.75 -13.03 -15.17
CA LEU A 7 -37.85 -12.28 -14.30
C LEU A 7 -36.41 -12.58 -14.71
N ILE A 8 -35.70 -11.56 -15.22
CA ILE A 8 -34.26 -11.58 -15.40
C ILE A 8 -33.64 -11.49 -13.99
N LYS A 9 -33.08 -12.61 -13.53
CA LYS A 9 -32.40 -12.74 -12.24
C LYS A 9 -31.00 -12.13 -12.35
N TYR A 10 -30.81 -10.93 -11.83
CA TYR A 10 -29.46 -10.35 -11.65
C TYR A 10 -28.83 -10.88 -10.36
N PRO A 11 -27.59 -11.41 -10.39
CA PRO A 11 -26.83 -11.61 -9.17
C PRO A 11 -26.22 -10.27 -8.72
N ASN A 12 -26.82 -9.69 -7.68
CA ASN A 12 -26.25 -8.59 -6.92
C ASN A 12 -25.10 -9.13 -6.05
N THR A 13 -23.86 -8.72 -6.35
CA THR A 13 -22.74 -8.84 -5.41
C THR A 13 -22.17 -7.45 -5.19
N LEU A 14 -22.77 -6.73 -4.23
CA LEU A 14 -22.22 -5.49 -3.69
C LEU A 14 -20.96 -5.86 -2.88
N SER A 15 -19.80 -5.78 -3.52
CA SER A 15 -18.53 -5.69 -2.80
C SER A 15 -18.18 -4.22 -2.66
N LEU A 16 -18.61 -3.64 -1.54
CA LEU A 16 -18.11 -2.35 -1.06
C LEU A 16 -16.65 -2.57 -0.63
N LYS A 17 -15.73 -2.31 -1.54
CA LYS A 17 -14.31 -2.10 -1.23
C LYS A 17 -13.84 -0.89 -2.01
N ASN A 18 -13.96 0.28 -1.38
CA ASN A 18 -12.82 1.09 -0.96
C ASN A 18 -13.27 2.52 -0.69
N ILE A 19 -13.27 2.82 0.61
CA ILE A 19 -13.20 4.16 1.17
C ILE A 19 -11.78 4.69 0.94
N CYS A 20 -11.67 5.99 0.69
CA CYS A 20 -10.45 6.80 0.67
C CYS A 20 -9.52 6.55 -0.54
N PHE A 21 -8.84 7.54 -1.11
CA PHE A 21 -8.31 8.77 -0.53
C PHE A 21 -8.03 9.75 -1.69
N LEU A 22 -8.45 11.00 -1.55
CA LEU A 22 -8.02 12.09 -2.43
C LEU A 22 -6.54 12.37 -2.14
N GLU A 23 -5.67 12.19 -3.12
CA GLU A 23 -4.31 12.72 -3.03
C GLU A 23 -4.00 13.60 -4.24
N SER A 24 -3.89 14.89 -3.94
CA SER A 24 -3.34 15.94 -4.78
C SER A 24 -1.93 15.56 -5.25
N LYS A 25 -1.74 15.56 -6.57
CA LYS A 25 -0.40 15.49 -7.16
C LYS A 25 -0.11 16.80 -7.88
N ASN A 26 0.59 17.71 -7.18
CA ASN A 26 1.47 18.66 -7.81
C ASN A 26 2.70 17.89 -8.31
N THR A 27 2.75 17.59 -9.60
CA THR A 27 3.96 17.06 -10.25
C THR A 27 4.43 18.06 -11.29
N SER A 28 5.58 18.65 -11.02
CA SER A 28 6.33 19.53 -11.90
C SER A 28 6.62 18.84 -13.23
N LEU A 29 6.35 19.60 -14.30
CA LEU A 29 6.50 19.22 -15.68
C LEU A 29 7.98 18.96 -16.02
N LEU A 30 8.31 17.71 -16.36
CA LEU A 30 9.46 17.39 -17.22
C LEU A 30 8.93 16.74 -18.48
N THR A 31 8.64 17.58 -19.46
CA THR A 31 8.22 17.21 -20.81
C THR A 31 9.41 16.68 -21.61
N TYR A 32 9.55 15.35 -21.68
CA TYR A 32 10.40 14.69 -22.69
C TYR A 32 9.59 14.51 -23.98
N SER A 33 9.82 15.40 -24.95
CA SER A 33 9.16 15.35 -26.26
C SER A 33 9.75 14.21 -27.13
N ARG A 34 9.04 13.08 -27.20
CA ARG A 34 9.30 12.06 -28.22
C ARG A 34 8.69 12.53 -29.53
N ALA A 35 9.54 12.90 -30.49
CA ALA A 35 9.12 13.17 -31.86
C ALA A 35 8.62 11.87 -32.53
N TRP A 36 7.30 11.71 -32.64
CA TRP A 36 6.71 10.62 -33.42
C TRP A 36 6.86 10.91 -34.92
N LYS A 37 7.71 10.13 -35.59
CA LYS A 37 7.70 10.05 -37.06
C LYS A 37 6.51 9.17 -37.47
N SER A 38 5.46 9.82 -37.98
CA SER A 38 4.30 9.14 -38.57
C SER A 38 4.66 8.67 -39.98
N THR A 39 4.85 7.37 -40.16
CA THR A 39 4.88 6.74 -41.48
C THR A 39 3.44 6.68 -41.99
N LYS A 40 3.09 7.54 -42.96
CA LYS A 40 1.79 7.50 -43.64
C LYS A 40 1.64 6.15 -44.36
N SER A 41 0.91 5.23 -43.75
CA SER A 41 0.37 4.06 -44.43
C SER A 41 -0.77 4.52 -45.33
N THR A 42 -0.58 4.49 -46.65
CA THR A 42 -1.66 4.66 -47.63
C THR A 42 -2.69 3.55 -47.43
N ARG A 43 -3.71 3.80 -46.60
CA ARG A 43 -4.95 3.03 -46.65
C ARG A 43 -5.70 3.56 -47.86
N LYS A 44 -6.05 2.67 -48.78
CA LYS A 44 -6.97 2.94 -49.88
C LYS A 44 -8.29 3.37 -49.23
N SER A 45 -8.50 4.67 -49.12
CA SER A 45 -9.79 5.25 -48.80
C SER A 45 -10.67 4.94 -49.99
N THR A 46 -11.51 3.91 -49.88
CA THR A 46 -12.77 3.91 -50.61
C THR A 46 -13.42 5.25 -50.26
N GLU A 47 -13.67 6.06 -51.29
CA GLU A 47 -14.20 7.41 -51.18
C GLU A 47 -15.28 7.46 -50.11
N ALA A 48 -15.05 8.32 -49.11
CA ALA A 48 -16.11 8.78 -48.23
C ALA A 48 -17.02 9.68 -49.06
N GLU A 49 -17.90 9.08 -49.86
CA GLU A 49 -19.16 9.72 -50.15
C GLU A 49 -19.78 10.01 -48.78
N ALA A 50 -20.13 11.27 -48.53
CA ALA A 50 -20.81 11.65 -47.31
C ALA A 50 -22.18 10.96 -47.30
N ILE A 51 -22.24 9.77 -46.71
CA ILE A 51 -23.48 9.01 -46.55
C ILE A 51 -24.35 9.85 -45.59
N GLU A 52 -25.35 10.56 -46.13
CA GLU A 52 -26.39 11.27 -45.38
C GLU A 52 -27.30 10.29 -44.59
N GLU A 53 -27.15 9.00 -44.84
CA GLU A 53 -27.92 7.94 -44.18
C GLU A 53 -27.25 7.47 -42.88
N PRO A 54 -28.04 7.09 -41.85
CA PRO A 54 -27.50 6.61 -40.60
C PRO A 54 -26.69 5.32 -40.81
N ILE A 55 -25.46 5.31 -40.28
CA ILE A 55 -24.54 4.17 -40.39
C ILE A 55 -25.15 2.95 -39.68
N PRO A 56 -25.32 1.80 -40.36
CA PRO A 56 -25.85 0.60 -39.74
C PRO A 56 -24.85 0.02 -38.72
N PHE A 57 -25.37 -0.35 -37.54
CA PHE A 57 -24.54 -0.94 -36.48
C PHE A 57 -23.99 -2.32 -36.89
N PHE A 58 -24.86 -3.20 -37.41
CA PHE A 58 -24.48 -4.54 -37.85
C PHE A 58 -23.59 -4.46 -39.10
N GLY A 59 -22.38 -5.04 -39.02
CA GLY A 59 -21.37 -4.96 -40.08
C GLY A 59 -20.37 -3.81 -39.93
N SER A 60 -20.62 -2.84 -39.05
CA SER A 60 -19.63 -1.80 -38.74
C SER A 60 -18.49 -2.33 -37.85
N HIS A 61 -17.35 -1.63 -37.85
CA HIS A 61 -16.24 -1.91 -36.90
C HIS A 61 -16.67 -1.80 -35.43
N ALA A 62 -17.72 -1.03 -35.13
CA ALA A 62 -18.28 -0.92 -33.79
C ALA A 62 -18.95 -2.23 -33.33
N SER A 63 -19.44 -3.06 -34.26
CA SER A 63 -20.08 -4.34 -33.91
C SER A 63 -19.09 -5.39 -33.40
N VAL A 64 -17.82 -5.32 -33.82
CA VAL A 64 -16.74 -6.21 -33.38
C VAL A 64 -16.17 -5.79 -32.02
N TRP A 65 -16.43 -4.55 -31.57
CA TRP A 65 -15.92 -4.04 -30.32
C TRP A 65 -16.59 -4.70 -29.11
N ARG A 66 -15.80 -5.43 -28.31
CA ARG A 66 -16.31 -6.10 -27.10
C ARG A 66 -16.44 -5.11 -25.95
N ALA A 67 -17.55 -5.15 -25.21
CA ALA A 67 -17.74 -4.34 -23.99
C ALA A 67 -16.61 -4.53 -22.96
N LYS A 68 -15.97 -5.71 -22.94
CA LYS A 68 -14.77 -5.99 -22.13
C LYS A 68 -13.62 -5.02 -22.46
N ALA A 69 -13.42 -4.67 -23.73
CA ALA A 69 -12.31 -3.82 -24.16
C ALA A 69 -12.39 -2.39 -23.59
N THR A 70 -13.59 -1.81 -23.46
CA THR A 70 -13.79 -0.50 -22.79
C THR A 70 -13.76 -0.64 -21.28
N ARG A 71 -14.40 -1.69 -20.73
CA ARG A 71 -14.63 -1.80 -19.28
C ARG A 71 -13.39 -2.19 -18.50
N SER A 72 -12.52 -3.03 -19.06
CA SER A 72 -11.40 -3.63 -18.33
C SER A 72 -10.03 -3.16 -18.83
N GLY A 73 -9.96 -1.99 -19.48
CA GLY A 73 -8.74 -1.33 -19.97
C GLY A 73 -7.54 -2.26 -20.17
N GLY A 74 -7.40 -2.83 -21.37
CA GLY A 74 -6.17 -3.48 -21.82
C GLY A 74 -5.50 -4.43 -20.82
N ALA A 75 -6.22 -5.38 -20.22
CA ALA A 75 -5.63 -6.35 -19.29
C ALA A 75 -4.46 -7.18 -19.88
N ASP A 76 -4.35 -7.23 -21.21
CA ASP A 76 -3.30 -7.96 -21.95
C ASP A 76 -2.12 -7.05 -22.38
N GLU A 77 -2.08 -5.78 -21.96
CA GLU A 77 -1.02 -4.83 -22.37
C GLU A 77 0.26 -4.92 -21.53
N TYR A 78 0.28 -5.76 -20.50
CA TYR A 78 1.45 -5.89 -19.63
C TYR A 78 2.46 -6.87 -20.20
N LEU A 79 3.68 -6.39 -20.43
CA LEU A 79 4.79 -7.22 -20.89
C LEU A 79 5.27 -8.12 -19.75
N TRP A 80 5.46 -9.41 -20.05
CA TRP A 80 5.90 -10.41 -19.06
C TRP A 80 7.22 -10.06 -18.36
N TYR A 81 8.10 -9.26 -18.99
CA TYR A 81 9.38 -8.84 -18.42
C TYR A 81 9.30 -7.57 -17.55
N GLN A 82 8.20 -6.83 -17.60
CA GLN A 82 8.03 -5.59 -16.84
C GLN A 82 8.18 -5.74 -15.31
N PRO A 83 7.72 -6.82 -14.63
CA PRO A 83 7.87 -6.92 -13.18
C PRO A 83 9.30 -7.29 -12.80
N TYR A 84 10.02 -7.99 -13.68
CA TYR A 84 11.41 -8.39 -13.47
C TYR A 84 12.38 -7.21 -13.63
N VAL A 85 12.10 -6.28 -14.55
CA VAL A 85 12.91 -5.06 -14.69
C VAL A 85 12.71 -4.15 -13.48
N ILE A 86 11.48 -4.03 -12.99
CA ILE A 86 11.16 -3.24 -11.79
C ILE A 86 11.78 -3.89 -10.55
N SER A 87 11.64 -5.21 -10.38
CA SER A 87 12.23 -5.89 -9.23
C SER A 87 13.75 -5.87 -9.28
N GLY A 88 14.36 -6.01 -10.47
CA GLY A 88 15.81 -5.94 -10.65
C GLY A 88 16.38 -4.57 -10.29
N SER A 89 15.75 -3.47 -10.71
CA SER A 89 16.22 -2.13 -10.34
C SER A 89 16.04 -1.86 -8.85
N LEU A 90 14.92 -2.26 -8.25
CA LEU A 90 14.71 -2.19 -6.80
C LEU A 90 15.73 -3.03 -6.03
N ALA A 91 16.03 -4.24 -6.50
CA ALA A 91 17.01 -5.12 -5.87
C ALA A 91 18.41 -4.52 -5.92
N ILE A 92 18.82 -3.95 -7.06
CA ILE A 92 20.12 -3.27 -7.20
C ILE A 92 20.20 -2.05 -6.29
N PHE A 93 19.12 -1.25 -6.20
CA PHE A 93 19.07 -0.14 -5.26
C PHE A 93 19.16 -0.62 -3.81
N LEU A 94 18.42 -1.66 -3.42
CA LEU A 94 18.48 -2.22 -2.07
C LEU A 94 19.87 -2.76 -1.75
N LEU A 95 20.49 -3.49 -2.68
CA LEU A 95 21.84 -4.02 -2.49
C LEU A 95 22.87 -2.88 -2.39
N TYR A 96 22.68 -1.80 -3.13
CA TYR A 96 23.48 -0.58 -2.98
C TYR A 96 23.32 0.05 -1.58
N PHE A 97 22.08 0.19 -1.09
CA PHE A 97 21.82 0.79 0.22
C PHE A 97 22.23 -0.09 1.40
N CYS A 98 22.08 -1.41 1.29
CA CYS A 98 22.32 -2.33 2.40
C CYS A 98 23.76 -2.85 2.46
N VAL A 99 24.46 -2.95 1.33
CA VAL A 99 25.78 -3.63 1.27
C VAL A 99 26.89 -2.72 0.75
N PHE A 100 26.66 -1.96 -0.34
CA PHE A 100 27.72 -1.15 -0.94
C PHE A 100 27.90 0.23 -0.32
N ARG A 101 26.87 0.77 0.34
CA ARG A 101 26.99 1.97 1.15
C ARG A 101 27.80 1.62 2.40
N GLU A 102 28.89 2.34 2.66
CA GLU A 102 29.61 2.26 3.94
C GLU A 102 28.62 2.41 5.10
N GLU A 103 28.79 1.60 6.15
CA GLU A 103 27.91 1.56 7.32
C GLU A 103 27.58 2.98 7.78
N SER A 104 26.31 3.35 7.70
CA SER A 104 25.89 4.67 8.11
C SER A 104 25.94 4.69 9.64
N ASP A 105 26.46 5.76 10.27
CA ASP A 105 26.47 5.94 11.74
C ASP A 105 25.12 5.65 12.43
N ILE A 106 24.02 5.72 11.66
CA ILE A 106 22.65 5.42 12.08
C ILE A 106 22.45 3.91 12.31
N ASP A 107 23.02 3.06 11.44
CA ASP A 107 22.94 1.60 11.55
C ASP A 107 23.74 1.13 12.77
N GLN A 108 24.92 1.71 13.00
CA GLN A 108 25.72 1.42 14.20
C GLN A 108 25.02 1.84 15.50
N LYS A 109 24.22 2.92 15.46
CA LYS A 109 23.41 3.37 16.60
C LYS A 109 22.21 2.47 16.89
N LEU A 110 21.75 1.70 15.90
CA LEU A 110 20.64 0.77 16.02
C LEU A 110 21.07 -0.61 16.57
N ASP A 111 22.35 -0.97 16.47
CA ASP A 111 22.90 -2.25 16.95
C ASP A 111 23.08 -2.30 18.49
N GLY A 112 22.77 -1.20 19.18
CA GLY A 112 22.75 -1.11 20.65
C GLY A 112 21.40 -1.48 21.26
N ASP A 113 21.41 -1.80 22.55
CA ASP A 113 20.16 -2.06 23.30
C ASP A 113 19.25 -0.81 23.26
N LEU A 114 18.01 -0.99 22.80
CA LEU A 114 17.06 0.10 22.55
C LEU A 114 16.78 0.92 23.81
N PHE A 115 16.88 0.27 24.97
CA PHE A 115 16.75 0.87 26.29
C PHE A 115 17.86 1.87 26.63
N GLN A 116 19.06 1.68 26.07
CA GLN A 116 20.19 2.61 26.22
C GLN A 116 20.01 3.84 25.33
N HIS A 117 19.38 3.68 24.16
CA HIS A 117 19.18 4.74 23.19
C HIS A 117 18.06 5.71 23.60
N VAL A 118 16.95 5.18 24.10
CA VAL A 118 15.79 5.97 24.54
C VAL A 118 15.74 6.02 26.06
N LYS A 119 16.34 7.07 26.64
CA LYS A 119 16.31 7.33 28.08
C LYS A 119 14.85 7.36 28.57
N GLY A 120 14.53 6.51 29.55
CA GLY A 120 13.21 6.42 30.20
C GLY A 120 12.23 5.41 29.58
N LEU A 121 12.55 4.77 28.45
CA LEU A 121 11.67 3.74 27.88
C LEU A 121 11.63 2.48 28.75
N GLU A 122 12.79 2.08 29.29
CA GLU A 122 12.93 0.93 30.18
C GLU A 122 12.11 1.13 31.47
N GLU A 123 12.18 2.32 32.06
CA GLU A 123 11.47 2.67 33.28
C GLU A 123 9.95 2.57 33.11
N VAL A 124 9.43 3.07 31.98
CA VAL A 124 7.99 3.02 31.68
C VAL A 124 7.54 1.57 31.49
N GLN A 125 8.30 0.76 30.75
CA GLN A 125 7.97 -0.65 30.55
C GLN A 125 8.03 -1.44 31.86
N LEU A 126 9.08 -1.24 32.67
CA LEU A 126 9.22 -1.88 33.98
C LEU A 126 8.11 -1.46 34.95
N THR A 127 7.69 -0.20 34.93
CA THR A 127 6.59 0.28 35.79
C THR A 127 5.25 -0.36 35.41
N MET A 128 4.97 -0.48 34.11
CA MET A 128 3.75 -1.13 33.62
C MET A 128 3.76 -2.63 33.92
N ASN A 129 4.89 -3.31 33.69
CA ASN A 129 5.06 -4.72 34.03
C ASN A 129 4.96 -4.96 35.54
N TYR A 130 5.52 -4.08 36.36
CA TYR A 130 5.41 -4.15 37.82
C TYR A 130 3.95 -4.05 38.28
N LYS A 131 3.21 -3.08 37.74
CA LYS A 131 1.78 -2.91 38.05
C LYS A 131 0.98 -4.16 37.66
N TYR A 132 1.20 -4.67 36.45
CA TYR A 132 0.54 -5.87 35.94
C TYR A 132 0.86 -7.12 36.78
N ASN A 133 2.14 -7.38 37.07
CA ASN A 133 2.54 -8.54 37.87
C ASN A 133 1.99 -8.48 39.30
N LYS A 134 1.92 -7.28 39.89
CA LYS A 134 1.33 -7.07 41.22
C LYS A 134 -0.17 -7.35 41.25
N GLU A 135 -0.90 -6.94 40.20
CA GLU A 135 -2.34 -7.22 40.05
C GLU A 135 -2.62 -8.71 39.84
N HIS A 136 -1.71 -9.42 39.17
CA HIS A 136 -1.86 -10.85 38.85
C HIS A 136 -1.13 -11.81 39.80
N GLY A 137 -0.47 -11.31 40.84
CA GLY A 137 0.22 -12.14 41.85
C GLY A 137 1.45 -12.90 41.31
N LEU A 138 2.09 -12.38 40.26
CA LEU A 138 3.29 -12.93 39.63
C LEU A 138 4.55 -12.43 40.36
N ASP A 139 5.70 -13.09 40.15
CA ASP A 139 6.96 -12.70 40.78
C ASP A 139 7.44 -11.32 40.29
N THR A 140 7.86 -10.46 41.23
CA THR A 140 8.28 -9.07 40.97
C THR A 140 9.74 -8.81 41.30
N LYS A 141 10.48 -9.79 41.83
CA LYS A 141 11.84 -9.62 42.37
C LYS A 141 12.84 -9.05 41.35
N ASP A 142 12.81 -9.56 40.12
CA ASP A 142 13.72 -9.12 39.06
C ASP A 142 13.41 -7.69 38.58
N ILE A 143 12.12 -7.35 38.53
CA ILE A 143 11.63 -6.02 38.12
C ILE A 143 12.01 -4.98 39.18
N GLU A 144 11.83 -5.30 40.47
CA GLU A 144 12.21 -4.42 41.57
C GLU A 144 13.72 -4.18 41.63
N LYS A 145 14.53 -5.20 41.30
CA LYS A 145 15.99 -5.07 41.23
C LYS A 145 16.40 -4.10 40.12
N ARG A 146 15.85 -4.25 38.91
CA ARG A 146 16.12 -3.33 37.78
C ARG A 146 15.62 -1.91 38.03
N LEU A 147 14.43 -1.74 38.61
CA LEU A 147 13.92 -0.42 38.99
C LEU A 147 14.82 0.29 40.02
N LYS A 148 15.43 -0.46 40.95
CA LYS A 148 16.42 0.08 41.91
C LYS A 148 17.73 0.47 41.23
N GLU A 149 18.20 -0.30 40.26
CA GLU A 149 19.40 0.04 39.47
C GLU A 149 19.19 1.35 38.68
N LEU A 150 17.97 1.62 38.22
CA LEU A 150 17.58 2.86 37.54
C LEU A 150 17.30 4.04 38.51
N GLY A 151 17.33 3.81 39.82
CA GLY A 151 17.11 4.86 40.83
C GLY A 151 15.64 5.24 41.06
N VAL A 152 14.69 4.44 40.58
CA VAL A 152 13.25 4.70 40.75
C VAL A 152 12.79 4.29 42.15
N ASN A 153 12.12 5.19 42.86
CA ASN A 153 11.58 4.90 44.18
C ASN A 153 10.37 3.95 44.11
N ILE A 154 10.61 2.68 44.44
CA ILE A 154 9.57 1.64 44.54
C ILE A 154 8.43 2.00 45.52
N THR A 155 8.72 2.82 46.54
CA THR A 155 7.76 3.30 47.53
C THR A 155 6.71 4.21 46.90
N GLU A 156 7.13 5.07 45.98
CA GLU A 156 6.23 5.96 45.24
C GLU A 156 5.34 5.20 44.26
N LEU A 157 5.89 4.17 43.59
CA LEU A 157 5.12 3.29 42.70
C LEU A 157 4.07 2.50 43.47
N ASN A 158 4.44 1.99 44.65
CA ASN A 158 3.50 1.31 45.54
C ASN A 158 2.40 2.26 46.03
N ALA A 159 2.74 3.48 46.44
CA ALA A 159 1.76 4.50 46.83
C ALA A 159 0.80 4.85 45.68
N LYS A 160 1.30 5.04 44.46
CA LYS A 160 0.47 5.30 43.27
C LYS A 160 -0.44 4.11 42.92
N SER A 161 0.04 2.88 43.04
CA SER A 161 -0.78 1.68 42.81
C SER A 161 -1.88 1.49 43.85
N ALA A 162 -1.66 1.93 45.09
CA ALA A 162 -2.64 1.83 46.18
C ALA A 162 -3.74 2.90 46.08
N VAL A 163 -3.45 4.07 45.50
CA VAL A 163 -4.43 5.15 45.27
C VAL A 163 -5.31 4.90 44.04
N SER A 164 -4.82 4.09 43.09
CA SER A 164 -5.53 3.72 41.86
C SER A 164 -6.56 2.60 42.04
N ASN A 165 -6.59 1.93 43.21
CA ASN A 165 -7.51 0.84 43.54
C ASN A 165 -8.58 1.31 44.53
#